data_AF-A0A6C1MUT5-F1
#
_entry.id   AF-A0A6C1MUT5-F1
#
_cell.length_a   1.000
_cell.length_b   1.000
_cell.length_c   1.000
_cell.angle_alpha   90.00
_cell.angle_beta   90.00
_cell.angle_gamma   90.00
#
_symmetry.space_group_name_H-M   'P 1'
#
loop_
_entity.id
_entity.type
_entity.pdbx_description
1 polymer ?
#
loop_
_entity_poly.entity_id
_entity_poly.type
_entity_poly.pdbx_seq_one_letter_code
_entity_poly.pdbx_strand_id
1 'polypeptide(L)'
;NGADLLWIETEKPHVGQIAEMVNAIRKVVPDAKLVYNNSPSFNWTLNFRQQVFDAWKEEGKDLSNYERASLMDAKYDDSELAAEADLWTQNFQRDAAREAGIFHHLITLPTYHTAALSTDDLAKGYFGDEGMLAYVKGVQRQEIRKGLACVKHQDMAGSNMGDDHKEYFSGEGALKAGGKDNTMNQF
;
A
#
# COMPACT_ATOMS: atom_id res chain seq x y z
N ASN A 1 25.07 5.34 23.90
CA ASN A 1 24.12 5.46 22.78
C ASN A 1 23.86 4.06 22.25
N GLY A 2 22.66 3.53 22.49
CA GLY A 2 22.21 2.24 21.96
C GLY A 2 21.09 2.47 20.94
N ALA A 3 20.86 1.49 20.07
CA ALA A 3 19.71 1.50 19.16
C ALA A 3 18.48 0.89 19.86
N ASP A 4 17.31 1.51 19.70
CA ASP A 4 16.04 1.01 20.25
C ASP A 4 15.41 -0.09 19.37
N LEU A 5 15.66 -0.03 18.06
CA LEU A 5 15.13 -0.93 17.05
C LEU A 5 16.24 -1.32 16.07
N LEU A 6 16.09 -2.50 15.46
CA LEU A 6 16.97 -2.98 14.40
C LEU A 6 16.25 -2.97 13.04
N TRP A 7 17.01 -2.79 11.96
CA TRP A 7 16.57 -3.02 10.59
C TRP A 7 17.58 -3.99 9.97
N ILE A 8 17.10 -5.10 9.41
CA ILE A 8 17.92 -6.03 8.63
C ILE A 8 17.38 -6.02 7.20
N GLU A 9 18.21 -5.58 6.25
CA GLU A 9 17.84 -5.63 4.83
C GLU A 9 17.86 -7.09 4.36
N THR A 10 16.81 -7.51 3.66
CA THR A 10 16.67 -8.88 3.13
C THR A 10 16.47 -8.85 1.62
N GLU A 11 16.84 -9.92 0.92
CA GLU A 11 16.72 -10.04 -0.53
C GLU A 11 15.34 -10.49 -1.02
N LYS A 12 14.49 -11.02 -0.12
CA LYS A 12 13.14 -11.52 -0.43
C LYS A 12 12.20 -11.47 0.80
N PRO A 13 10.87 -11.44 0.61
CA PRO A 13 9.92 -11.49 1.72
C PRO A 13 9.73 -12.95 2.19
N HIS A 14 10.43 -13.35 3.25
CA HIS A 14 10.40 -14.71 3.78
C HIS A 14 10.39 -14.74 5.32
N VAL A 15 9.27 -15.17 5.92
CA VAL A 15 9.07 -15.17 7.38
C VAL A 15 10.12 -16.01 8.11
N GLY A 16 10.38 -17.23 7.65
CA GLY A 16 11.36 -18.13 8.29
C GLY A 16 12.78 -17.57 8.35
N GLN A 17 13.27 -16.99 7.23
CA GLN A 17 14.59 -16.38 7.14
C GLN A 17 14.76 -15.23 8.14
N ILE A 18 13.79 -14.31 8.22
CA ILE A 18 13.90 -13.19 9.16
C ILE A 18 13.72 -13.65 10.62
N ALA A 19 12.87 -14.65 10.87
CA ALA A 19 12.71 -15.25 12.19
C ALA A 19 14.01 -15.91 12.68
N GLU A 20 14.73 -16.62 11.82
CA GLU A 20 16.03 -17.21 12.17
C GLU A 20 17.03 -16.15 12.63
N MET A 21 17.15 -15.05 11.88
CA MET A 21 18.03 -13.94 12.23
C MET A 21 17.64 -13.27 13.55
N VAL A 22 16.34 -12.99 13.76
CA VAL A 22 15.87 -12.35 15.00
C VAL A 22 16.02 -13.29 16.20
N ASN A 23 15.75 -14.59 16.03
CA ASN A 23 15.95 -15.57 17.09
C ASN A 23 17.41 -15.68 17.51
N ALA A 24 18.36 -15.55 16.57
CA ALA A 24 19.78 -15.48 16.91
C ALA A 24 20.13 -14.24 17.74
N ILE A 25 19.56 -13.07 17.40
CA ILE A 25 19.75 -11.82 18.16
C ILE A 25 19.14 -11.94 19.56
N ARG A 26 17.93 -12.52 19.66
CA ARG A 26 17.21 -12.66 20.93
C ARG A 26 17.85 -13.61 21.94
N LYS A 27 18.80 -14.45 21.52
CA LYS A 27 19.65 -15.20 22.45
C LYS A 27 20.54 -14.28 23.31
N VAL A 28 20.85 -13.08 22.81
CA VAL A 28 21.70 -12.10 23.49
C VAL A 28 20.88 -10.90 23.98
N VAL A 29 19.91 -10.44 23.20
CA VAL A 29 19.02 -9.31 23.51
C VAL A 29 17.55 -9.77 23.42
N PRO A 30 16.99 -10.36 24.47
CA PRO A 30 15.70 -11.06 24.41
C PRO A 30 14.50 -10.21 23.96
N ASP A 31 14.54 -8.91 24.24
CA ASP A 31 13.50 -7.93 23.94
C ASP A 31 13.78 -7.15 22.64
N ALA A 32 14.76 -7.57 21.84
CA ALA A 32 15.06 -6.96 20.55
C ALA A 32 13.81 -6.90 19.65
N LYS A 33 13.60 -5.74 19.05
CA LYS A 33 12.49 -5.40 18.16
C LYS A 33 13.03 -5.02 16.78
N LEU A 34 12.29 -5.40 15.76
CA LEU A 34 12.68 -5.17 14.36
C LEU A 34 11.71 -4.21 13.65
N VAL A 35 12.27 -3.31 12.85
CA VAL A 35 11.58 -2.63 11.76
C VAL A 35 11.84 -3.42 10.48
N TYR A 36 10.79 -3.73 9.72
CA TYR A 36 10.92 -4.49 8.49
C TYR A 36 10.36 -3.72 7.29
N ASN A 37 11.18 -3.65 6.24
CA ASN A 37 10.82 -3.10 4.95
C ASN A 37 10.10 -4.17 4.11
N ASN A 38 8.79 -4.02 3.96
CA ASN A 38 8.00 -4.76 2.98
C ASN A 38 8.28 -4.15 1.59
N SER A 39 9.46 -4.43 1.05
CA SER A 39 10.02 -3.69 -0.08
C SER A 39 9.14 -3.77 -1.33
N PRO A 40 8.84 -2.64 -2.00
CA PRO A 40 8.17 -2.64 -3.29
C PRO A 40 9.06 -3.17 -4.42
N SER A 41 10.37 -3.33 -4.17
CA SER A 41 11.30 -3.94 -5.14
C SER A 41 11.21 -5.47 -5.18
N PHE A 42 10.52 -6.09 -4.23
CA PHE A 42 10.24 -7.53 -4.29
C PHE A 42 9.13 -7.82 -5.28
N ASN A 43 9.30 -8.86 -6.09
CA ASN A 43 8.17 -9.47 -6.78
C ASN A 43 7.41 -10.36 -5.78
N TRP A 44 6.41 -9.78 -5.11
CA TRP A 44 5.64 -10.45 -4.04
C TRP A 44 4.97 -11.74 -4.54
N THR A 45 4.19 -11.67 -5.61
CA THR A 45 3.49 -12.81 -6.18
C THR A 45 4.44 -13.96 -6.53
N LEU A 46 5.53 -13.69 -7.24
CA LEU A 46 6.50 -14.74 -7.58
C LEU A 46 7.15 -15.36 -6.35
N ASN A 47 7.55 -14.53 -5.37
CA ASN A 47 8.17 -15.02 -4.15
C ASN A 47 7.22 -15.92 -3.34
N PHE A 48 5.96 -15.52 -3.17
CA PHE A 48 5.00 -16.32 -2.41
C PHE A 48 4.53 -17.55 -3.17
N ARG A 49 4.29 -17.46 -4.49
CA ARG A 49 3.98 -18.64 -5.30
C ARG A 49 5.12 -19.67 -5.29
N GLN A 50 6.38 -19.24 -5.35
CA GLN A 50 7.53 -20.14 -5.22
C GLN A 50 7.64 -20.76 -3.81
N GLN A 51 7.41 -19.97 -2.75
CA GLN A 51 7.41 -20.48 -1.37
C GLN A 51 6.32 -21.54 -1.16
N VAL A 52 5.09 -21.30 -1.65
CA VAL A 52 4.00 -22.28 -1.60
C VAL A 52 4.32 -23.50 -2.44
N PHE A 53 4.85 -23.32 -3.66
CA PHE A 53 5.27 -24.44 -4.51
C PHE A 53 6.27 -25.34 -3.78
N ASP A 54 7.30 -24.75 -3.16
CA ASP A 54 8.34 -25.48 -2.46
C ASP A 54 7.77 -26.20 -1.22
N ALA A 55 6.90 -25.55 -0.44
CA ALA A 55 6.21 -26.17 0.69
C ALA A 55 5.32 -27.36 0.26
N TRP A 56 4.52 -27.18 -0.80
CA TRP A 56 3.67 -28.25 -1.33
C TRP A 56 4.47 -29.43 -1.88
N LYS A 57 5.65 -29.15 -2.44
CA LYS A 57 6.58 -30.19 -2.90
C LYS A 57 7.08 -31.03 -1.72
N GLU A 58 7.43 -30.38 -0.61
CA GLU A 58 7.83 -31.07 0.63
C GLU A 58 6.67 -31.86 1.27
N GLU A 59 5.44 -31.37 1.16
CA GLU A 59 4.21 -32.05 1.56
C GLU A 59 3.84 -33.24 0.64
N GLY A 60 4.49 -33.38 -0.51
CA GLY A 60 4.21 -34.42 -1.50
C GLY A 60 2.93 -34.22 -2.31
N LYS A 61 2.44 -32.97 -2.44
CA LYS A 61 1.31 -32.65 -3.32
C LYS A 61 1.70 -32.80 -4.80
N ASP A 62 0.71 -33.08 -5.64
CA ASP A 62 0.91 -33.14 -7.09
C ASP A 62 1.13 -31.72 -7.66
N LEU A 63 2.29 -31.53 -8.27
CA LEU A 63 2.72 -30.26 -8.85
C LEU A 63 2.85 -30.34 -10.38
N SER A 64 2.37 -31.41 -11.02
CA SER A 64 2.52 -31.64 -12.46
C SER A 64 1.95 -30.51 -13.34
N ASN A 65 0.94 -29.79 -12.84
CA ASN A 65 0.32 -28.64 -13.52
C ASN A 65 1.10 -27.31 -13.34
N TYR A 66 2.11 -27.28 -12.47
CA TYR A 66 2.83 -26.07 -12.09
C TYR A 66 4.27 -26.10 -12.56
N GLU A 67 4.67 -25.09 -13.33
CA GLU A 67 6.07 -24.86 -13.69
C GLU A 67 6.66 -23.77 -12.78
N ARG A 68 7.55 -24.15 -11.86
CA ARG A 68 8.13 -23.26 -10.84
C ARG A 68 8.72 -21.96 -11.41
N ALA A 69 9.35 -22.04 -12.59
CA ALA A 69 9.96 -20.88 -13.25
C ALA A 69 8.94 -19.89 -13.84
N SER A 70 7.72 -20.37 -14.13
CA SER A 70 6.65 -19.64 -14.81
C SER A 70 5.49 -19.27 -13.87
N LEU A 71 5.69 -19.33 -12.56
CA LEU A 71 4.62 -19.10 -11.58
C LEU A 71 4.07 -17.67 -11.57
N MET A 72 4.72 -16.70 -12.21
CA MET A 72 4.17 -15.34 -12.37
C MET A 72 3.13 -15.24 -13.50
N ASP A 73 3.00 -16.27 -14.34
CA ASP A 73 2.12 -16.27 -15.50
C ASP A 73 0.64 -16.18 -15.09
N ALA A 74 -0.12 -15.36 -15.83
CA ALA A 74 -1.55 -15.10 -15.58
C ALA A 74 -2.40 -16.38 -15.67
N LYS A 75 -1.93 -17.40 -16.40
CA LYS A 75 -2.60 -18.72 -16.45
C LYS A 75 -2.78 -19.38 -15.07
N TYR A 76 -2.02 -18.94 -14.06
CA TYR A 76 -2.09 -19.45 -12.69
C TYR A 76 -2.96 -18.60 -11.75
N ASP A 77 -3.53 -17.48 -12.20
CA ASP A 77 -4.22 -16.54 -11.29
C ASP A 77 -5.42 -17.17 -10.56
N ASP A 78 -6.13 -18.09 -11.20
CA ASP A 78 -7.27 -18.81 -10.60
C ASP A 78 -6.89 -20.19 -10.01
N SER A 79 -5.59 -20.48 -9.88
CA SER A 79 -5.12 -21.78 -9.36
C SER A 79 -5.14 -21.86 -7.84
N GLU A 80 -5.24 -23.07 -7.29
CA GLU A 80 -5.16 -23.30 -5.84
C GLU A 80 -3.83 -22.79 -5.25
N LEU A 81 -2.74 -22.93 -6.00
CA LEU A 81 -1.42 -22.44 -5.58
C LEU A 81 -1.40 -20.92 -5.47
N ALA A 82 -2.05 -20.21 -6.40
CA ALA A 82 -2.18 -18.76 -6.33
C ALA A 82 -3.04 -18.31 -5.15
N ALA A 83 -4.18 -18.98 -4.92
CA ALA A 83 -5.04 -18.68 -3.77
C ALA A 83 -4.31 -18.86 -2.43
N GLU A 84 -3.52 -19.93 -2.28
CA GLU A 84 -2.71 -20.17 -1.08
C GLU A 84 -1.58 -19.12 -0.95
N ALA A 85 -0.91 -18.77 -2.05
CA ALA A 85 0.14 -17.75 -2.06
C ALA A 85 -0.39 -16.35 -1.71
N ASP A 86 -1.60 -16.00 -2.16
CA ASP A 86 -2.28 -14.76 -1.80
C ASP A 86 -2.66 -14.75 -0.32
N LEU A 87 -3.10 -15.89 0.23
CA LEU A 87 -3.35 -16.02 1.67
C LEU A 87 -2.06 -15.82 2.49
N TRP A 88 -0.93 -16.38 2.04
CA TRP A 88 0.36 -16.17 2.70
C TRP A 88 0.81 -14.70 2.60
N THR A 89 0.63 -14.08 1.44
CA THR A 89 0.91 -12.65 1.23
C THR A 89 0.08 -11.78 2.15
N GLN A 90 -1.24 -12.05 2.24
CA GLN A 90 -2.17 -11.36 3.14
C GLN A 90 -1.75 -11.48 4.61
N ASN A 91 -1.26 -12.65 5.01
CA ASN A 91 -0.87 -12.94 6.38
C ASN A 91 0.55 -12.50 6.73
N PHE A 92 1.37 -12.12 5.75
CA PHE A 92 2.81 -11.88 5.92
C PHE A 92 3.14 -10.99 7.13
N GLN A 93 2.51 -9.83 7.26
CA GLN A 93 2.80 -8.91 8.37
C GLN A 93 2.45 -9.50 9.73
N ARG A 94 1.28 -10.15 9.83
CA ARG A 94 0.82 -10.78 11.07
C ARG A 94 1.74 -11.92 11.49
N ASP A 95 2.10 -12.78 10.54
CA ASP A 95 2.89 -13.97 10.82
C ASP A 95 4.35 -13.57 11.09
N ALA A 96 4.91 -12.61 10.36
CA ALA A 96 6.25 -12.10 10.62
C ALA A 96 6.36 -11.34 11.97
N ALA A 97 5.32 -10.62 12.39
CA ALA A 97 5.26 -10.04 13.73
C ALA A 97 5.27 -11.14 14.81
N ARG A 98 4.50 -12.22 14.62
CA ARG A 98 4.40 -13.35 15.56
C ARG A 98 5.69 -14.17 15.63
N GLU A 99 6.23 -14.60 14.49
CA GLU A 99 7.36 -15.53 14.41
C GLU A 99 8.72 -14.84 14.52
N ALA A 100 8.85 -13.63 13.97
CA ALA A 100 10.12 -12.89 13.90
C ALA A 100 10.15 -11.64 14.78
N GLY A 101 9.10 -11.37 15.57
CA GLY A 101 9.10 -10.24 16.50
C GLY A 101 9.20 -8.87 15.81
N ILE A 102 8.72 -8.76 14.57
CA ILE A 102 8.68 -7.51 13.82
C ILE A 102 7.69 -6.58 14.51
N PHE A 103 8.21 -5.44 14.97
CA PHE A 103 7.45 -4.44 15.71
C PHE A 103 6.81 -3.41 14.77
N HIS A 104 7.51 -3.05 13.68
CA HIS A 104 7.04 -2.05 12.74
C HIS A 104 7.22 -2.53 11.30
N HIS A 105 6.13 -2.47 10.53
CA HIS A 105 6.11 -2.75 9.11
C HIS A 105 5.97 -1.44 8.34
N LEU A 106 6.79 -1.26 7.31
CA LEU A 106 6.67 -0.16 6.36
C LEU A 106 6.80 -0.65 4.93
N ILE A 107 6.29 0.10 3.98
CA ILE A 107 6.69 0.03 2.57
C ILE A 107 7.46 1.32 2.33
N THR A 108 8.67 1.26 1.76
CA THR A 108 9.55 2.44 1.64
C THR A 108 9.01 3.48 0.67
N LEU A 109 8.57 3.07 -0.53
CA LEU A 109 8.15 3.97 -1.60
C LEU A 109 6.74 3.68 -2.15
N PRO A 110 5.71 3.39 -1.32
CA PRO A 110 4.38 3.03 -1.81
C PRO A 110 3.75 4.18 -2.59
N THR A 111 3.94 5.41 -2.14
CA THR A 111 3.37 6.62 -2.74
C THR A 111 4.01 7.01 -4.06
N TYR A 112 5.27 6.61 -4.31
CA TYR A 112 5.89 6.77 -5.63
C TYR A 112 5.11 5.95 -6.68
N HIS A 113 4.85 4.68 -6.38
CA HIS A 113 4.14 3.79 -7.29
C HIS A 113 2.67 4.18 -7.44
N THR A 114 1.96 4.53 -6.36
CA THR A 114 0.53 4.91 -6.46
C THR A 114 0.32 6.23 -7.18
N ALA A 115 1.22 7.21 -7.03
CA ALA A 115 1.16 8.47 -7.77
C ALA A 115 1.39 8.26 -9.28
N ALA A 116 2.40 7.47 -9.63
CA ALA A 116 2.72 7.15 -11.02
C ALA A 116 1.58 6.38 -11.71
N LEU A 117 1.10 5.31 -11.08
CA LEU A 117 0.02 4.47 -11.61
C LEU A 117 -1.28 5.27 -11.79
N SER A 118 -1.72 6.00 -10.75
CA SER A 118 -2.97 6.76 -10.83
C SER A 118 -2.92 7.88 -11.89
N THR A 119 -1.75 8.49 -12.08
CA THR A 119 -1.55 9.51 -13.12
C THR A 119 -1.58 8.90 -14.52
N ASP A 120 -0.92 7.75 -14.71
CA ASP A 120 -0.90 7.03 -15.99
C ASP A 120 -2.31 6.56 -16.40
N ASP A 121 -3.05 5.94 -15.48
CA ASP A 121 -4.43 5.48 -15.72
C ASP A 121 -5.36 6.65 -16.09
N LEU A 122 -5.27 7.76 -15.34
CA LEU A 122 -6.07 8.95 -15.63
C LEU A 122 -5.69 9.58 -16.97
N ALA A 123 -4.40 9.74 -17.26
CA ALA A 123 -3.94 10.36 -18.50
C ALA A 123 -4.36 9.54 -19.73
N LYS A 124 -4.25 8.20 -19.66
CA LYS A 124 -4.68 7.28 -20.72
C LYS A 124 -6.17 7.43 -21.04
N GLY A 125 -7.03 7.46 -20.02
CA GLY A 125 -8.47 7.65 -20.22
C GLY A 125 -8.81 9.06 -20.70
N TYR A 126 -8.24 10.08 -20.06
CA TYR A 126 -8.58 11.49 -20.30
C TYR A 126 -8.14 11.99 -21.68
N PHE A 127 -6.94 11.61 -22.12
CA PHE A 127 -6.45 11.95 -23.47
C PHE A 127 -6.77 10.88 -24.52
N GLY A 128 -7.37 9.76 -24.10
CA GLY A 128 -7.97 8.76 -24.98
C GLY A 128 -9.44 9.07 -25.27
N ASP A 129 -10.21 8.02 -25.56
CA ASP A 129 -11.61 8.15 -26.01
C ASP A 129 -12.60 8.53 -24.88
N GLU A 130 -12.22 8.39 -23.61
CA GLU A 130 -13.12 8.67 -22.48
C GLU A 130 -13.24 10.17 -22.16
N GLY A 131 -12.19 10.96 -22.42
CA GLY A 131 -12.19 12.39 -22.10
C GLY A 131 -12.48 12.67 -20.61
N MET A 132 -13.34 13.66 -20.33
CA MET A 132 -13.76 14.00 -18.96
C MET A 132 -14.41 12.81 -18.21
N LEU A 133 -14.94 11.79 -18.91
CA LEU A 133 -15.53 10.64 -18.24
C LEU A 133 -14.50 9.86 -17.41
N ALA A 134 -13.24 9.81 -17.84
CA ALA A 134 -12.15 9.16 -17.11
C ALA A 134 -11.99 9.79 -15.71
N TYR A 135 -11.94 11.12 -15.63
CA TYR A 135 -11.87 11.85 -14.36
C TYR A 135 -13.14 11.64 -13.52
N VAL A 136 -14.33 11.81 -14.12
CA VAL A 136 -15.60 11.70 -13.38
C VAL A 136 -15.79 10.29 -12.81
N LYS A 137 -15.48 9.24 -13.58
CA LYS A 137 -15.65 7.84 -13.18
C LYS A 137 -14.57 7.36 -12.23
N GLY A 138 -13.30 7.64 -12.54
CA GLY A 138 -12.13 7.14 -11.82
C GLY A 138 -11.79 7.92 -10.56
N VAL A 139 -12.08 9.23 -10.52
CA VAL A 139 -11.71 10.12 -9.42
C VAL A 139 -12.96 10.67 -8.72
N GLN A 140 -13.71 11.58 -9.35
CA GLN A 140 -14.71 12.38 -8.65
C GLN A 140 -15.84 11.54 -8.02
N ARG A 141 -16.42 10.59 -8.76
CA ARG A 141 -17.45 9.68 -8.22
C ARG A 141 -16.89 8.79 -7.10
N GLN A 142 -15.61 8.42 -7.16
CA GLN A 142 -14.98 7.59 -6.12
C GLN A 142 -14.79 8.40 -4.84
N GLU A 143 -14.26 9.63 -4.94
CA GLU A 143 -14.08 10.51 -3.77
C GLU A 143 -15.41 10.79 -3.06
N ILE A 144 -16.46 11.14 -3.82
CA ILE A 144 -17.79 11.39 -3.25
C ILE A 144 -18.35 10.15 -2.55
N ARG A 145 -18.33 8.98 -3.21
CA ARG A 145 -18.92 7.74 -2.66
C ARG A 145 -18.15 7.20 -1.45
N LYS A 146 -16.84 7.43 -1.39
CA LYS A 146 -15.97 7.02 -0.29
C LYS A 146 -15.88 8.09 0.82
N GLY A 147 -16.50 9.25 0.63
CA GLY A 147 -16.45 10.35 1.60
C GLY A 147 -15.05 10.97 1.76
N LEU A 148 -14.26 11.01 0.69
CA LEU A 148 -12.93 11.62 0.73
C LEU A 148 -13.04 13.15 0.74
N ALA A 149 -12.48 13.77 1.78
CA ALA A 149 -12.51 15.21 1.97
C ALA A 149 -11.83 16.00 0.83
N CYS A 150 -10.91 15.35 0.09
CA CYS A 150 -10.22 15.94 -1.07
C CYS A 150 -11.17 16.43 -2.18
N VAL A 151 -12.41 15.93 -2.27
CA VAL A 151 -13.40 16.46 -3.23
C VAL A 151 -13.64 17.96 -2.99
N LYS A 152 -13.58 18.39 -1.72
CA LYS A 152 -13.57 19.80 -1.27
C LYS A 152 -12.13 20.28 -1.10
N HIS A 153 -11.37 20.26 -2.19
CA HIS A 153 -9.93 20.57 -2.16
C HIS A 153 -9.60 21.99 -1.68
N GLN A 154 -10.51 22.97 -1.82
CA GLN A 154 -10.31 24.31 -1.27
C GLN A 154 -10.31 24.30 0.27
N ASP A 155 -11.30 23.61 0.87
CA ASP A 155 -11.36 23.39 2.33
C ASP A 155 -10.10 22.69 2.82
N MET A 156 -9.68 21.61 2.14
CA MET A 156 -8.48 20.85 2.48
C MET A 156 -7.19 21.67 2.32
N ALA A 157 -7.16 22.64 1.42
CA ALA A 157 -6.06 23.60 1.27
C ALA A 157 -6.12 24.75 2.29
N GLY A 158 -7.14 24.78 3.16
CA GLY A 158 -7.27 25.74 4.25
C GLY A 158 -7.99 27.04 3.87
N SER A 159 -8.80 27.05 2.81
CA SER A 159 -9.56 28.26 2.42
C SER A 159 -10.43 28.80 3.55
N ASN A 160 -11.09 27.91 4.30
CA ASN A 160 -11.96 28.30 5.41
C ASN A 160 -11.19 28.94 6.56
N MET A 161 -10.03 28.39 6.93
CA MET A 161 -9.16 29.01 7.93
C MET A 161 -8.70 30.40 7.49
N GLY A 162 -8.42 30.57 6.21
CA GLY A 162 -8.09 31.86 5.63
C GLY A 162 -9.27 32.85 5.71
N ASP A 163 -10.49 32.39 5.44
CA ASP A 163 -11.68 33.24 5.50
C ASP A 163 -12.06 33.61 6.94
N ASP A 164 -11.97 32.68 7.89
CA ASP A 164 -12.17 32.96 9.32
C ASP A 164 -11.18 34.00 9.83
N HIS A 165 -9.91 33.89 9.43
CA HIS A 165 -8.88 34.87 9.77
C HIS A 165 -9.22 36.26 9.20
N LYS A 166 -9.58 36.35 7.92
CA LYS A 166 -9.94 37.64 7.32
C LYS A 166 -11.17 38.26 7.98
N GLU A 167 -12.18 37.45 8.28
CA GLU A 167 -13.40 37.90 8.95
C GLU A 167 -13.10 38.43 10.35
N TYR A 168 -12.24 37.75 11.11
CA TYR A 168 -11.80 38.22 12.42
C TYR A 168 -11.15 39.62 12.38
N PHE A 169 -10.30 39.90 11.38
CA PHE A 169 -9.57 41.18 11.29
C PHE A 169 -10.31 42.29 10.55
N SER A 170 -11.10 41.94 9.52
CA SER A 170 -11.69 42.91 8.58
C SER A 170 -13.22 42.98 8.66
N GLY A 171 -13.86 42.12 9.45
CA GLY A 171 -15.31 42.08 9.61
C GLY A 171 -16.03 42.01 8.26
N GLU A 172 -16.97 42.93 8.04
CA GLU A 172 -17.75 43.04 6.81
C GLU A 172 -16.91 43.35 5.56
N GLY A 173 -15.69 43.88 5.71
CA GLY A 173 -14.76 44.16 4.61
C GLY A 173 -13.92 42.95 4.18
N ALA A 174 -14.12 41.77 4.79
CA ALA A 174 -13.34 40.58 4.49
C ALA A 174 -13.63 40.03 3.08
N LEU A 175 -12.59 39.94 2.24
CA LEU A 175 -12.64 39.31 0.92
C LEU A 175 -12.49 37.78 1.04
N LYS A 176 -13.62 37.09 1.15
CA LYS A 176 -13.70 35.64 1.37
C LYS A 176 -13.62 34.84 0.06
N ALA A 177 -13.02 33.65 0.11
CA ALA A 177 -13.05 32.66 -0.96
C ALA A 177 -14.39 31.91 -0.99
N GLY A 178 -15.07 31.80 0.16
CA GLY A 178 -16.42 31.25 0.28
C GLY A 178 -17.52 32.21 -0.17
N GLY A 179 -18.73 31.69 -0.33
CA GLY A 179 -19.90 32.46 -0.77
C GLY A 179 -20.94 31.62 -1.50
N LYS A 180 -21.98 32.29 -2.01
CA LYS A 180 -23.09 31.64 -2.74
C LYS A 180 -22.61 30.85 -3.97
N ASP A 181 -21.60 31.40 -4.67
CA ASP A 181 -21.07 30.82 -5.91
C ASP A 181 -19.82 29.94 -5.66
N ASN A 182 -19.55 29.57 -4.41
CA ASN A 182 -18.44 28.67 -4.09
C ASN A 182 -18.68 27.29 -4.75
N THR A 183 -17.68 26.81 -5.48
CA THR A 183 -17.71 25.52 -6.19
C THR A 183 -17.93 24.34 -5.26
N MET A 184 -17.57 24.47 -3.97
CA MET A 184 -17.81 23.43 -2.97
C MET A 184 -19.29 23.24 -2.63
N ASN A 185 -20.18 24.18 -2.97
CA ASN A 185 -21.64 24.02 -2.79
C ASN A 185 -22.23 22.93 -3.70
N GLN A 186 -21.45 22.39 -4.63
CA GLN A 186 -21.84 21.25 -5.46
C GLN A 186 -21.63 19.89 -4.77
N PHE A 187 -21.03 19.87 -3.57
CA PHE A 187 -20.64 18.66 -2.83
C PHE A 187 -21.07 18.68 -1.36
#